data_AF-A0A518ELV7-F1
#
_entry.id   AF-A0A518ELV7-F1
#
_cell.length_a   1.000
_cell.length_b   1.000
_cell.length_c   1.000
_cell.angle_alpha   90.00
_cell.angle_beta   90.00
_cell.angle_gamma   90.00
#
_symmetry.space_group_name_H-M   'P 1'
#
loop_
_entity.id
_entity.type
_entity.pdbx_description
1 polymer ?
#
loop_
_entity_poly.entity_id
_entity_poly.type
_entity_poly.pdbx_seq_one_letter_code
_entity_poly.pdbx_strand_id
1 'polypeptide(L)' 'MAPLLQEHYIAVASDCDDPEEEVIGLAQQLEDAMMLPFVLFADADGKFLDGYSGVVTPPYLIKKLTEFSAR' A
#
# COMPACT_ATOMS: atom_id res chain seq x y z
N MET A 1 9.59 5.34 10.44
CA MET A 1 9.18 4.38 9.39
C MET A 1 8.96 3.01 9.99
N ALA A 2 10.01 2.23 10.28
CA ALA A 2 9.84 0.86 10.80
C ALA A 2 8.99 0.77 12.10
N PRO A 3 9.17 1.64 13.12
CA PRO A 3 8.31 1.59 14.31
C PRO A 3 6.84 1.96 14.04
N LEU A 4 6.62 2.99 13.22
CA LEU A 4 5.27 3.48 12.88
C LEU A 4 4.45 2.44 12.10
N LEU A 5 5.13 1.67 11.22
CA LEU A 5 4.52 0.53 10.53
C LEU A 5 4.22 -0.62 11.51
N GLN A 6 5.08 -0.87 12.49
CA GLN A 6 4.93 -1.99 13.43
C GLN A 6 3.82 -1.79 14.46
N GLU A 7 3.44 -0.55 14.79
CA GLU A 7 2.45 -0.27 15.84
C GLU A 7 1.00 -0.36 15.36
N HIS A 8 0.71 0.05 14.12
CA HIS A 8 -0.66 0.23 13.63
C HIS A 8 -0.94 -0.42 12.28
N TYR A 9 0.07 -1.01 11.63
CA TYR A 9 -0.05 -1.56 10.29
C TYR A 9 0.49 -2.99 10.24
N ILE A 10 -0.02 -3.77 9.29
CA ILE A 10 0.57 -5.04 8.88
C ILE A 10 1.19 -4.80 7.52
N ALA A 11 2.51 -4.87 7.45
CA ALA A 11 3.24 -4.75 6.19
C ALA A 11 3.33 -6.12 5.52
N VAL A 12 2.77 -6.23 4.32
CA VAL A 12 2.83 -7.42 3.46
C VAL A 12 3.58 -7.07 2.19
N ALA A 13 4.41 -8.00 1.71
CA ALA A 13 5.03 -7.91 0.40
C ALA A 13 4.53 -9.09 -0.44
N SER A 14 4.14 -8.81 -1.68
CA SER A 14 3.73 -9.80 -2.67
C SER A 14 4.63 -9.69 -3.90
N ASP A 15 4.91 -10.82 -4.53
CA ASP A 15 5.71 -10.88 -5.74
C ASP A 15 4.86 -10.44 -6.93
N CYS A 16 5.31 -9.44 -7.69
CA CYS A 16 4.57 -8.96 -8.85
C CYS A 16 4.64 -9.91 -10.05
N ASP A 17 5.60 -10.85 -10.06
CA ASP A 17 5.70 -11.88 -11.11
C ASP A 17 4.76 -13.07 -10.84
N ASP A 18 4.32 -13.28 -9.60
CA ASP A 18 3.37 -14.33 -9.18
C ASP A 18 2.48 -13.88 -8.00
N PRO A 19 1.61 -12.87 -8.19
CA PRO A 19 0.80 -12.32 -7.11
C PRO A 19 -0.45 -13.15 -6.81
N GLU A 20 -0.90 -13.13 -5.56
CA GLU A 20 -2.17 -13.71 -5.15
C GLU A 20 -3.38 -12.97 -5.79
N GLU A 21 -4.48 -13.68 -6.06
CA GLU A 21 -5.66 -13.12 -6.75
C GLU A 21 -6.25 -11.90 -6.02
N GLU A 22 -6.27 -11.92 -4.69
CA GLU A 22 -6.75 -10.82 -3.87
C GLU A 22 -5.86 -9.57 -4.00
N VAL A 23 -4.54 -9.77 -4.14
CA VAL A 23 -3.57 -8.68 -4.35
C VAL A 23 -3.78 -8.07 -5.73
N ILE A 24 -4.03 -8.90 -6.76
CA ILE A 24 -4.39 -8.43 -8.10
C ILE A 24 -5.66 -7.56 -8.05
N GLY A 25 -6.70 -8.02 -7.35
CA GLY A 25 -7.97 -7.29 -7.22
C GLY A 25 -7.82 -5.94 -6.51
N LEU A 26 -6.90 -5.83 -5.55
CA LEU A 26 -6.52 -4.56 -4.93
C LEU A 26 -5.72 -3.67 -5.89
N ALA A 27 -4.72 -4.24 -6.57
CA ALA A 27 -3.86 -3.50 -7.49
C ALA A 27 -4.62 -2.92 -8.69
N GLN A 28 -5.67 -3.59 -9.16
CA GLN A 28 -6.53 -3.11 -10.25
C GLN A 28 -7.32 -1.83 -9.90
N GLN A 29 -7.48 -1.52 -8.62
CA GLN A 29 -8.14 -0.28 -8.17
C GLN A 29 -7.19 0.93 -8.16
N LEU A 30 -5.88 0.69 -8.34
CA LEU A 30 -4.90 1.76 -8.44
C LEU A 30 -4.91 2.35 -9.85
N GLU A 31 -5.42 3.57 -9.97
CA GLU A 31 -5.37 4.33 -11.22
C GLU A 31 -3.93 4.74 -11.56
N ASP A 32 -3.62 4.79 -12.86
CA ASP A 32 -2.30 5.19 -13.40
C ASP A 32 -1.09 4.37 -12.90
N ALA A 33 -1.32 3.09 -12.56
CA ALA A 33 -0.28 2.14 -12.16
C ALA A 33 0.62 1.71 -13.35
N MET A 34 1.68 2.49 -13.62
CA MET A 34 2.52 2.32 -14.81
C MET A 34 3.95 1.80 -14.54
N MET A 35 4.38 1.74 -13.27
CA MET A 35 5.74 1.36 -12.88
C MET A 35 5.84 0.72 -11.49
N LEU A 36 6.70 -0.28 -11.34
CA LEU A 36 7.02 -0.86 -10.03
C LEU A 36 7.91 0.07 -9.17
N PRO A 37 7.86 -0.05 -7.82
CA PRO A 37 6.93 -0.89 -7.04
C PRO A 37 5.53 -0.28 -6.96
N PHE A 38 4.52 -1.12 -6.70
CA PHE A 38 3.20 -0.68 -6.24
C PHE A 38 3.14 -0.70 -4.73
N VAL A 39 2.61 0.35 -4.12
CA VAL A 39 2.28 0.37 -2.70
C VAL A 39 0.79 0.60 -2.55
N LEU A 40 0.13 -0.35 -1.92
CA LEU A 40 -1.32 -0.37 -1.72
C LEU A 40 -1.61 -0.20 -0.23
N PHE A 41 -2.61 0.61 0.10
CA PHE A 41 -3.16 0.72 1.44
C PHE A 41 -4.56 0.10 1.43
N ALA A 42 -4.80 -0.84 2.33
CA ALA A 42 -6.09 -1.48 2.53
C ALA A 42 -6.49 -1.45 4.01
N ASP A 43 -7.79 -1.48 4.29
CA ASP A 43 -8.29 -1.65 5.65
C ASP A 43 -8.28 -3.13 6.09
N ALA A 44 -8.71 -3.39 7.32
CA ALA A 44 -8.73 -4.73 7.91
C ALA A 44 -9.70 -5.69 7.21
N ASP A 45 -10.66 -5.18 6.43
CA ASP A 45 -11.61 -5.98 5.64
C ASP A 45 -11.09 -6.23 4.22
N GLY A 46 -9.86 -5.82 3.91
CA GLY A 46 -9.25 -5.98 2.59
C GLY A 46 -9.81 -5.02 1.55
N LYS A 47 -10.42 -3.89 1.97
CA LYS A 47 -10.90 -2.87 1.04
C LYS A 47 -9.78 -1.88 0.71
N PHE A 48 -9.62 -1.59 -0.57
CA PHE A 48 -8.67 -0.57 -1.05
C PHE A 48 -9.02 0.81 -0.48
N LEU A 49 -8.01 1.48 0.07
CA LEU A 49 -8.11 2.85 0.59
C LEU A 49 -7.43 3.85 -0.35
N ASP A 50 -6.20 3.53 -0.77
CA ASP A 50 -5.36 4.37 -1.61
C ASP A 50 -4.13 3.57 -2.07
N GLY A 51 -3.33 4.12 -2.98
CA GLY A 51 -2.07 3.53 -3.38
C GLY A 51 -1.28 4.41 -4.33
N TYR A 52 -0.11 3.94 -4.73
CA TYR A 52 0.70 4.63 -5.72
C TYR A 52 1.69 3.68 -6.39
N SER A 53 2.17 4.12 -7.55
CA SER A 53 3.08 3.38 -8.44
C SER A 53 4.38 4.17 -8.63
N GLY A 54 5.51 3.46 -8.62
CA GLY A 54 6.83 4.02 -8.91
C GLY A 54 7.58 4.50 -7.65
N VAL A 55 8.36 5.58 -7.79
CA VAL A 55 9.33 6.00 -6.76
C VAL A 55 8.63 6.44 -5.48
N VAL A 56 8.70 5.58 -4.46
CA VAL A 56 8.31 5.89 -3.10
C VAL A 56 9.33 6.83 -2.47
N THR A 57 8.92 8.03 -2.08
CA THR A 57 9.75 8.85 -1.18
C THR A 57 9.33 8.61 0.27
N PRO A 58 10.28 8.43 1.21
CA PRO A 58 9.95 8.23 2.62
C PRO A 58 8.98 9.26 3.22
N PRO A 59 9.09 10.58 2.91
CA PRO A 59 8.16 11.58 3.44
C PRO A 59 6.72 11.37 2.99
N TYR A 60 6.50 10.94 1.74
CA TYR A 60 5.15 10.72 1.20
C TYR A 60 4.45 9.57 1.91
N LEU A 61 5.16 8.45 2.11
CA LEU A 61 4.64 7.30 2.83
C LEU A 61 4.31 7.65 4.29
N ILE A 62 5.18 8.39 5.00
CA ILE A 62 4.92 8.81 6.39
C ILE A 62 3.64 9.66 6.47
N LYS A 63 3.46 10.61 5.54
CA LYS A 63 2.27 11.44 5.47
C LYS A 63 1.00 10.60 5.34
N LYS A 64 0.98 9.66 4.39
CA LYS A 64 -0.18 8.77 4.16
C LYS A 64 -0.51 7.91 5.38
N LEU A 65 0.50 7.30 6.00
CA LEU A 65 0.30 6.52 7.23
C LEU A 65 -0.26 7.38 8.38
N THR A 66 0.14 8.65 8.46
CA THR A 66 -0.39 9.56 9.50
C THR A 66 -1.85 9.91 9.24
N GLU A 67 -2.24 10.13 7.98
CA GLU A 67 -3.62 10.41 7.59
C GLU A 67 -4.57 9.24 7.92
N PHE A 68 -4.11 8.00 7.75
CA PHE A 68 -4.92 6.82 8.04
C PHE A 68 -4.96 6.43 9.53
N SER A 69 -3.90 6.71 10.30
CA SER A 69 -3.91 6.46 11.75
C SER A 69 -4.76 7.44 12.56
N ALA A 70 -5.20 8.54 11.96
CA ALA A 70 -6.08 9.53 12.59
C ALA A 70 -7.58 9.27 12.39
N ARG A 71 -7.96 8.19 11.70
CA ARG A 71 -9.33 7.75 11.48
C ARG A 71 -9.74 6.69 12.49
#